data_AF-A0A950GSF6-F1
#
_entry.id   AF-A0A950GSF6-F1
#
_cell.length_a   1.000
_cell.length_b   1.000
_cell.length_c   1.000
_cell.angle_alpha   90.00
_cell.angle_beta   90.00
_cell.angle_gamma   90.00
#
_symmetry.space_group_name_H-M   'P 1'
#
loop_
_entity.id
_entity.type
_entity.pdbx_description
1 polymer ?
#
loop_
_entity_poly.entity_id
_entity_poly.type
_entity_poly.pdbx_seq_one_letter_code
_entity_poly.pdbx_strand_id
1 'polypeptide(L)'
;MKHGLAGAGTCLLADDERRVRRRLAEWTDDLRPHGAVQEHLVAEAVRASVRLERCRRREEAVVAHQVRHAVADWEKKCHDAAEALGAQAVEPQCTPEQCAAIVQRLRTTANGCAWLLGRCSWWRQELAKDREWNWTLPQARLVLTLADLRAGGTGAQPAALASALESIRSRYFPDSDGRTALREFLAEEIEALETERAHLEREVDGPDREEAPLRALVDVSPEAARVQRYEAAAARQMYQALGLLARRRAEEEPEAPDREEDDAAAVEAGGRPIEATAGAPG
;
A
#
# COMPACT_ATOMS: atom_id res chain seq x y z
N MET A 1 -1.27 -24.81 4.87
CA MET A 1 -2.71 -25.11 4.95
C MET A 1 -3.42 -24.41 3.80
N LYS A 2 -3.84 -25.17 2.77
CA LYS A 2 -4.64 -24.68 1.63
C LYS A 2 -6.08 -25.17 1.86
N HIS A 3 -6.88 -24.40 2.59
CA HIS A 3 -8.30 -24.71 2.77
C HIS A 3 -9.12 -23.49 2.39
N GLY A 4 -9.97 -23.64 1.38
CA GLY A 4 -11.25 -22.92 1.34
C GLY A 4 -11.33 -21.56 0.66
N LEU A 5 -10.71 -21.36 -0.50
CA LEU A 5 -11.21 -20.32 -1.43
C LEU A 5 -11.82 -20.93 -2.70
N ALA A 6 -11.27 -22.00 -3.27
CA ALA A 6 -11.80 -22.63 -4.49
C ALA A 6 -12.64 -23.92 -4.28
N GLY A 7 -13.14 -24.17 -3.06
CA GLY A 7 -13.94 -25.36 -2.78
C GLY A 7 -15.43 -25.06 -2.91
N ALA A 8 -16.14 -25.79 -3.77
CA ALA A 8 -17.60 -25.75 -3.94
C ALA A 8 -18.41 -26.23 -2.71
N GLY A 9 -17.81 -26.19 -1.52
CA GLY A 9 -18.44 -26.60 -0.27
C GLY A 9 -18.72 -25.39 0.61
N THR A 10 -19.98 -25.23 1.00
CA THR A 10 -20.42 -24.38 2.11
C THR A 10 -19.88 -24.90 3.44
N CYS A 11 -18.57 -24.81 3.67
CA CYS A 11 -18.03 -24.83 5.03
C CYS A 11 -18.17 -23.41 5.58
N LEU A 12 -19.32 -23.13 6.17
CA LEU A 12 -19.48 -21.96 7.03
C LEU A 12 -18.67 -22.23 8.30
N LEU A 13 -17.89 -21.24 8.75
CA LEU A 13 -17.29 -21.31 10.07
C LEU A 13 -18.43 -21.31 11.11
N ALA A 14 -18.25 -21.92 12.29
CA ALA A 14 -19.29 -21.99 13.32
C ALA A 14 -19.88 -20.62 13.69
N ASP A 15 -19.09 -19.55 13.55
CA ASP A 15 -19.52 -18.16 13.75
C ASP A 15 -20.39 -17.64 12.60
N ASP A 16 -20.09 -18.02 11.36
CA ASP A 16 -20.90 -17.69 10.19
C ASP A 16 -22.25 -18.40 10.26
N GLU A 17 -22.30 -19.64 10.75
CA GLU A 17 -23.56 -20.37 10.96
C GLU A 17 -24.47 -19.70 11.99
N ARG A 18 -23.91 -19.20 13.10
CA ARG A 18 -24.70 -18.44 14.09
C ARG A 18 -25.23 -17.14 13.50
N ARG A 19 -24.42 -16.44 12.70
CA ARG A 19 -24.85 -15.22 11.99
C ARG A 19 -25.95 -15.50 10.97
N VAL A 20 -25.82 -16.58 10.18
CA VAL A 20 -26.86 -17.02 9.23
C VAL A 20 -28.15 -17.34 9.98
N ARG A 21 -28.11 -18.14 11.04
CA ARG A 21 -29.31 -18.49 11.82
C ARG A 21 -30.01 -17.26 12.40
N ARG A 22 -29.26 -16.36 13.01
CA ARG A 22 -29.81 -15.12 13.57
C ARG A 22 -30.45 -14.24 12.50
N ARG A 23 -29.71 -13.96 11.42
CA ARG A 23 -30.20 -13.10 10.34
C ARG A 23 -31.34 -13.72 9.55
N LEU A 24 -31.39 -15.05 9.45
CA LEU A 24 -32.53 -15.76 8.87
C LEU A 24 -33.80 -15.54 9.70
N ALA A 25 -33.71 -15.66 11.03
CA ALA A 25 -34.85 -15.38 11.89
C ALA A 25 -35.32 -13.91 11.75
N GLU A 26 -34.39 -12.95 11.77
CA GLU A 26 -34.67 -11.52 11.55
C GLU A 26 -35.37 -11.28 10.20
N TRP A 27 -34.79 -11.78 9.10
CA TRP A 27 -35.33 -11.53 7.75
C TRP A 27 -36.62 -12.29 7.47
N THR A 28 -36.82 -13.45 8.08
CA THR A 28 -38.10 -14.17 7.98
C THR A 28 -39.20 -13.40 8.71
N ASP A 29 -38.92 -12.80 9.87
CA ASP A 29 -39.88 -11.97 10.61
C ASP A 29 -40.23 -10.68 9.85
N ASP A 30 -39.21 -9.99 9.34
CA ASP A 30 -39.35 -8.74 8.59
C ASP A 30 -40.06 -8.94 7.24
N LEU A 31 -39.58 -9.93 6.46
CA LEU A 31 -40.05 -10.13 5.10
C LEU A 31 -41.34 -10.95 5.07
N ARG A 32 -41.59 -11.83 6.04
CA ARG A 32 -42.74 -12.75 6.08
C ARG A 32 -42.90 -13.56 4.77
N PRO A 33 -41.92 -14.39 4.39
CA PRO A 33 -42.01 -15.19 3.18
C PRO A 33 -43.22 -16.14 3.23
N HIS A 34 -43.98 -16.23 2.12
CA HIS A 34 -45.08 -17.17 1.99
C HIS A 34 -44.65 -18.40 1.19
N GLY A 35 -44.65 -19.56 1.86
CA GLY A 35 -44.34 -20.85 1.24
C GLY A 35 -42.86 -21.12 1.00
N ALA A 36 -42.56 -22.37 0.66
CA ALA A 36 -41.20 -22.91 0.63
C ALA A 36 -40.26 -22.19 -0.36
N VAL A 37 -40.78 -21.66 -1.47
CA VAL A 37 -39.97 -20.97 -2.48
C VAL A 37 -39.48 -19.62 -1.95
N GLN A 38 -40.38 -18.83 -1.35
CA GLN A 38 -40.00 -17.55 -0.76
C GLN A 38 -39.06 -17.74 0.43
N GLU A 39 -39.31 -18.75 1.27
CA GLU A 39 -38.42 -19.13 2.37
C GLU A 39 -37.00 -19.48 1.87
N HIS A 40 -36.90 -20.23 0.77
CA HIS A 40 -35.63 -20.55 0.15
C HIS A 40 -34.89 -19.31 -0.36
N LEU A 41 -35.59 -18.38 -1.03
CA LEU A 41 -35.01 -17.13 -1.53
C LEU A 41 -34.50 -16.25 -0.38
N VAL A 42 -35.24 -16.14 0.72
CA VAL A 42 -34.78 -15.44 1.93
C VAL A 42 -33.52 -16.12 2.49
N ALA A 43 -33.52 -17.44 2.61
CA ALA A 43 -32.36 -18.18 3.11
C ALA A 43 -31.10 -18.01 2.23
N GLU A 44 -31.25 -17.99 0.92
CA GLU A 44 -30.14 -17.71 -0.02
C GLU A 44 -29.62 -16.28 0.10
N ALA A 45 -30.53 -15.30 0.18
CA ALA A 45 -30.15 -13.90 0.37
C ALA A 45 -29.38 -13.70 1.69
N VAL A 46 -29.84 -14.34 2.77
CA VAL A 46 -29.17 -14.31 4.08
C VAL A 46 -27.78 -14.93 4.01
N ARG A 47 -27.63 -16.13 3.43
CA ARG A 47 -26.32 -16.78 3.26
C ARG A 47 -25.36 -15.91 2.45
N ALA A 48 -25.84 -15.32 1.35
CA ALA A 48 -25.06 -14.42 0.52
C ALA A 48 -24.63 -13.15 1.28
N SER A 49 -25.52 -12.56 2.11
CA SER A 49 -25.20 -11.39 2.95
C SER A 49 -24.09 -11.66 3.97
N VAL A 50 -24.08 -12.86 4.58
CA VAL A 50 -23.03 -13.23 5.56
C VAL A 50 -21.70 -13.45 4.86
N ARG A 51 -21.69 -14.06 3.66
CA ARG A 51 -20.48 -14.19 2.84
C ARG A 51 -19.92 -12.82 2.44
N LEU A 52 -20.79 -11.88 2.04
CA LEU A 52 -20.44 -10.50 1.71
C LEU A 52 -19.77 -9.80 2.91
N GLU A 53 -20.39 -9.86 4.10
CA GLU A 53 -19.84 -9.27 5.33
C GLU A 53 -18.49 -9.88 5.73
N ARG A 54 -18.32 -11.19 5.53
CA ARG A 54 -17.05 -11.87 5.79
C ARG A 54 -15.93 -11.38 4.85
N CYS A 55 -16.23 -11.16 3.56
CA CYS A 55 -15.25 -10.63 2.62
C CYS A 55 -14.80 -9.23 3.05
N ARG A 56 -15.75 -8.35 3.39
CA ARG A 56 -15.46 -6.99 3.87
C ARG A 56 -14.61 -6.96 5.14
N ARG A 57 -14.97 -7.75 6.16
CA ARG A 57 -14.15 -7.86 7.38
C ARG A 57 -12.73 -8.34 7.10
N ARG A 58 -12.57 -9.28 6.16
CA ARG A 58 -11.24 -9.78 5.77
C ARG A 58 -10.44 -8.66 5.11
N GLU A 59 -11.04 -7.93 4.17
CA GLU A 59 -10.39 -6.80 3.49
C GLU A 59 -9.99 -5.70 4.48
N GLU A 60 -10.91 -5.26 5.34
CA GLU A 60 -10.65 -4.29 6.42
C GLU A 60 -9.50 -4.73 7.31
N ALA A 61 -9.48 -6.00 7.74
CA ALA A 61 -8.42 -6.53 8.59
C ALA A 61 -7.05 -6.58 7.88
N VAL A 62 -7.03 -6.87 6.58
CA VAL A 62 -5.81 -6.88 5.76
C VAL A 62 -5.28 -5.47 5.59
N VAL A 63 -6.13 -4.53 5.16
CA VAL A 63 -5.75 -3.11 5.00
C VAL A 63 -5.27 -2.54 6.33
N ALA A 64 -5.99 -2.79 7.43
CA ALA A 64 -5.57 -2.33 8.75
C ALA A 64 -4.21 -2.90 9.16
N HIS A 65 -3.91 -4.16 8.81
CA HIS A 65 -2.59 -4.74 9.03
C HIS A 65 -1.52 -4.08 8.17
N GLN A 66 -1.77 -3.92 6.86
CA GLN A 66 -0.83 -3.27 5.94
C GLN A 66 -0.51 -1.83 6.39
N VAL A 67 -1.52 -1.04 6.74
CA VAL A 67 -1.35 0.33 7.25
C VAL A 67 -0.49 0.37 8.52
N ARG A 68 -0.70 -0.56 9.47
CA ARG A 68 0.11 -0.63 10.70
C ARG A 68 1.59 -0.91 10.45
N HIS A 69 1.91 -1.66 9.39
CA HIS A 69 3.29 -2.03 9.06
C HIS A 69 3.90 -1.20 7.94
N ALA A 70 3.12 -0.34 7.28
CA ALA A 70 3.52 0.35 6.06
C ALA A 70 4.83 1.15 6.20
N VAL A 71 4.97 1.90 7.29
CA VAL A 71 6.18 2.70 7.55
C VAL A 71 7.39 1.79 7.80
N ALA A 72 7.26 0.80 8.68
CA ALA A 72 8.36 -0.13 8.99
C ALA A 72 8.78 -0.95 7.77
N ASP A 73 7.83 -1.40 6.95
CA ASP A 73 8.10 -2.12 5.71
C ASP A 73 8.77 -1.22 4.67
N TRP A 74 8.38 0.04 4.59
CA TRP A 74 9.05 1.03 3.73
C TRP A 74 10.49 1.30 4.20
N GLU A 75 10.70 1.58 5.50
CA GLU A 75 12.03 1.82 6.08
C GLU A 75 12.96 0.63 5.81
N LYS A 76 12.46 -0.59 6.03
CA LYS A 76 13.19 -1.82 5.74
C LYS A 76 13.54 -1.94 4.25
N LYS A 77 12.59 -1.69 3.35
CA LYS A 77 12.83 -1.75 1.90
C LYS A 77 13.91 -0.74 1.47
N CYS A 78 13.86 0.48 1.99
CA CYS A 78 14.84 1.52 1.68
C CYS A 78 16.23 1.13 2.19
N HIS A 79 16.32 0.59 3.41
CA HIS A 79 17.57 0.06 3.96
C HIS A 79 18.11 -1.11 3.14
N ASP A 80 17.29 -2.13 2.86
CA ASP A 80 17.67 -3.31 2.08
C ASP A 80 18.13 -2.92 0.66
N ALA A 81 17.48 -1.92 0.05
CA ALA A 81 17.86 -1.40 -1.26
C ALA A 81 19.22 -0.68 -1.23
N ALA A 82 19.48 0.15 -0.22
CA ALA A 82 20.76 0.81 -0.03
C ALA A 82 21.90 -0.21 0.22
N GLU A 83 21.66 -1.22 1.06
CA GLU A 83 22.62 -2.31 1.30
C GLU A 83 22.91 -3.11 0.03
N ALA A 84 21.87 -3.52 -0.71
CA ALA A 84 22.03 -4.28 -1.95
C ALA A 84 22.79 -3.48 -3.03
N LEU A 85 22.56 -2.16 -3.09
CA LEU A 85 23.25 -1.27 -4.02
C LEU A 85 24.71 -1.03 -3.59
N GLY A 86 24.94 -0.79 -2.30
CA GLY A 86 26.29 -0.62 -1.74
C GLY A 86 27.14 -1.88 -1.83
N ALA A 87 26.55 -3.07 -1.67
CA ALA A 87 27.22 -4.35 -1.87
C ALA A 87 27.83 -4.46 -3.27
N GLN A 88 27.12 -3.98 -4.31
CA GLN A 88 27.62 -3.97 -5.69
C GLN A 88 28.85 -3.06 -5.86
N ALA A 89 28.95 -1.95 -5.13
CA ALA A 89 30.11 -1.05 -5.21
C ALA A 89 31.40 -1.70 -4.71
N VAL A 90 31.29 -2.66 -3.79
CA VAL A 90 32.42 -3.36 -3.17
C VAL A 90 32.68 -4.74 -3.77
N GLU A 91 31.98 -5.10 -4.85
CA GLU A 91 32.25 -6.33 -5.57
C GLU A 91 33.63 -6.30 -6.26
N PRO A 92 34.40 -7.40 -6.25
CA PRO A 92 35.69 -7.48 -6.92
C PRO A 92 35.65 -7.08 -8.40
N GLN A 93 34.62 -7.54 -9.11
CA GLN A 93 34.38 -7.29 -10.54
C GLN A 93 33.84 -5.90 -10.88
N CYS A 94 33.43 -5.09 -9.89
CA CYS A 94 32.90 -3.75 -10.14
C CYS A 94 33.96 -2.89 -10.84
N THR A 95 33.63 -2.18 -11.92
CA THR A 95 34.56 -1.25 -12.57
C THR A 95 34.55 0.12 -11.86
N PRO A 96 35.56 0.97 -12.07
CA PRO A 96 35.55 2.34 -11.53
C PRO A 96 34.31 3.14 -11.95
N GLU A 97 33.88 3.03 -13.20
CA GLU A 97 32.71 3.73 -13.74
C GLU A 97 31.42 3.22 -13.10
N GLN A 98 31.31 1.90 -12.91
CA GLN A 98 30.18 1.30 -12.20
C GLN A 98 30.13 1.75 -10.73
N CYS A 99 31.27 1.76 -10.05
CA CYS A 99 31.40 2.25 -8.68
C CYS A 99 30.96 3.71 -8.58
N ALA A 100 31.40 4.57 -9.50
CA ALA A 100 30.96 5.97 -9.56
C ALA A 100 29.45 6.12 -9.76
N ALA A 101 28.86 5.37 -10.68
CA ALA A 101 27.41 5.38 -10.89
C ALA A 101 26.63 4.89 -9.66
N ILE A 102 27.15 3.87 -8.96
CA ILE A 102 26.55 3.35 -7.74
C ILE A 102 26.62 4.38 -6.61
N VAL A 103 27.78 5.01 -6.38
CA VAL A 103 27.96 6.05 -5.36
C VAL A 103 27.03 7.23 -5.61
N GLN A 104 26.92 7.68 -6.87
CA GLN A 104 25.98 8.74 -7.23
C GLN A 104 24.54 8.37 -6.90
N ARG A 105 24.11 7.13 -7.21
CA ARG A 105 22.77 6.63 -6.86
C ARG A 105 22.57 6.50 -5.36
N LEU A 106 23.57 6.08 -4.60
CA LEU A 106 23.48 6.03 -3.13
C LEU A 106 23.28 7.44 -2.55
N ARG A 107 23.95 8.45 -3.12
CA ARG A 107 23.82 9.85 -2.72
C ARG A 107 22.46 10.48 -3.03
N THR A 108 21.56 9.82 -3.77
CA THR A 108 20.21 10.36 -4.04
C THR A 108 19.17 9.94 -3.00
N THR A 109 19.54 9.17 -1.97
CA THR A 109 18.62 8.69 -0.92
C THR A 109 19.27 8.81 0.45
N ALA A 110 18.49 9.06 1.51
CA ALA A 110 19.08 9.19 2.84
C ALA A 110 19.68 7.86 3.32
N ASN A 111 19.03 6.73 3.00
CA ASN A 111 19.54 5.40 3.33
C ASN A 111 20.85 5.08 2.59
N GLY A 112 21.01 5.53 1.34
CA GLY A 112 22.27 5.38 0.61
C GLY A 112 23.39 6.25 1.19
N CYS A 113 23.09 7.50 1.57
CA CYS A 113 24.03 8.33 2.33
C CYS A 113 24.41 7.70 3.69
N ALA A 114 23.44 7.11 4.40
CA ALA A 114 23.70 6.39 5.66
C ALA A 114 24.64 5.20 5.47
N TRP A 115 24.49 4.46 4.37
CA TRP A 115 25.39 3.37 4.01
C TRP A 115 26.82 3.87 3.77
N LEU A 116 26.98 4.94 2.98
CA LEU A 116 28.28 5.57 2.72
C LEU A 116 28.92 6.10 4.02
N LEU A 117 28.13 6.74 4.89
CA LEU A 117 28.56 7.22 6.20
C LEU A 117 29.11 6.09 7.07
N GLY A 118 28.42 4.94 7.10
CA GLY A 118 28.87 3.75 7.81
C GLY A 118 30.24 3.30 7.31
N ARG A 119 30.48 3.32 6.00
CA ARG A 119 31.79 2.96 5.42
C ARG A 119 32.88 3.98 5.67
N CYS A 120 32.63 5.26 5.44
CA CYS A 120 33.60 6.32 5.72
C CYS A 120 33.99 6.34 7.20
N SER A 121 33.03 6.19 8.10
CA SER A 121 33.26 6.12 9.56
C SER A 121 34.10 4.92 9.95
N TRP A 122 33.78 3.74 9.39
CA TRP A 122 34.56 2.53 9.63
C TRP A 122 36.01 2.72 9.16
N TRP A 123 36.22 3.19 7.92
CA TRP A 123 37.57 3.44 7.42
C TRP A 123 38.33 4.46 8.27
N ARG A 124 37.72 5.59 8.64
CA ARG A 124 38.37 6.60 9.48
C ARG A 124 38.84 6.02 10.82
N GLN A 125 38.04 5.14 11.43
CA GLN A 125 38.43 4.42 12.65
C GLN A 125 39.56 3.40 12.40
N GLU A 126 39.52 2.71 11.25
CA GLU A 126 40.59 1.80 10.83
C GLU A 126 41.92 2.51 10.61
N LEU A 127 41.90 3.68 9.97
CA LEU A 127 43.07 4.53 9.78
C LEU A 127 43.64 5.09 11.09
N ALA A 128 42.83 5.14 12.15
CA ALA A 128 43.27 5.56 13.48
C ALA A 128 44.09 4.50 14.20
N LYS A 129 43.94 3.23 13.80
CA LYS A 129 44.68 2.13 14.40
C LYS A 129 46.04 2.12 13.70
N ASP A 130 47.11 2.30 14.46
CA ASP A 130 48.47 2.29 13.93
C ASP A 130 48.92 0.85 13.61
N ARG A 131 48.22 0.25 12.65
CA ARG A 131 48.36 -1.13 12.22
C ARG A 131 48.69 -1.23 10.74
N GLU A 132 49.05 -2.43 10.33
CA GLU A 132 49.27 -2.74 8.92
C GLU A 132 48.00 -2.51 8.10
N TRP A 133 48.17 -1.83 6.97
CA TRP A 133 47.15 -1.48 6.01
C TRP A 133 46.69 -2.71 5.23
N ASN A 134 45.39 -3.00 5.24
CA ASN A 134 44.84 -4.22 4.63
C ASN A 134 43.61 -3.95 3.74
N TRP A 135 43.50 -2.76 3.15
CA TRP A 135 42.37 -2.46 2.28
C TRP A 135 42.33 -3.38 1.06
N THR A 136 41.13 -3.81 0.72
CA THR A 136 40.90 -4.55 -0.52
C THR A 136 40.81 -3.59 -1.70
N LEU A 137 41.06 -4.09 -2.92
CA LEU A 137 40.92 -3.29 -4.14
C LEU A 137 39.54 -2.61 -4.26
N PRO A 138 38.41 -3.25 -3.92
CA PRO A 138 37.11 -2.58 -3.91
C PRO A 138 36.99 -1.44 -2.89
N GLN A 139 37.61 -1.57 -1.71
CA GLN A 139 37.60 -0.50 -0.70
C GLN A 139 38.40 0.72 -1.18
N ALA A 140 39.59 0.48 -1.73
CA ALA A 140 40.40 1.50 -2.37
C ALA A 140 39.65 2.22 -3.49
N ARG A 141 38.97 1.46 -4.36
CA ARG A 141 38.16 2.01 -5.45
C ARG A 141 37.06 2.92 -4.94
N LEU A 142 36.29 2.50 -3.94
CA LEU A 142 35.19 3.29 -3.40
C LEU A 142 35.66 4.62 -2.82
N VAL A 143 36.81 4.62 -2.12
CA VAL A 143 37.41 5.87 -1.60
C VAL A 143 37.93 6.77 -2.71
N LEU A 144 38.60 6.22 -3.73
CA LEU A 144 39.01 6.96 -4.92
C LEU A 144 37.81 7.60 -5.61
N THR A 145 36.72 6.84 -5.79
CA THR A 145 35.47 7.33 -6.36
C THR A 145 34.89 8.49 -5.56
N LEU A 146 34.84 8.40 -4.22
CA LEU A 146 34.35 9.49 -3.38
C LEU A 146 35.20 10.75 -3.52
N ALA A 147 36.53 10.61 -3.57
CA ALA A 147 37.46 11.73 -3.75
C ALA A 147 37.30 12.38 -5.13
N ASP A 148 37.16 11.59 -6.19
CA ASP A 148 36.98 12.08 -7.56
C ASP A 148 35.65 12.83 -7.73
N LEU A 149 34.57 12.29 -7.15
CA LEU A 149 33.26 12.94 -7.18
C LEU A 149 33.24 14.25 -6.39
N ARG A 150 33.95 14.31 -5.25
CA ARG A 150 34.08 15.54 -4.45
C ARG A 150 34.88 16.61 -5.18
N ALA A 151 35.93 16.22 -5.91
CA ALA A 151 36.73 17.13 -6.75
C ALA A 151 35.98 17.60 -8.01
N GLY A 152 34.69 17.25 -8.18
CA GLY A 152 33.89 17.59 -9.35
C GLY A 152 34.41 16.96 -10.65
N GLY A 153 35.14 15.84 -10.55
CA GLY A 153 35.77 15.16 -11.70
C GLY A 153 36.94 15.93 -12.33
N THR A 154 37.36 17.06 -11.76
CA THR A 154 38.47 17.89 -12.30
C THR A 154 39.85 17.31 -11.96
N GLY A 155 39.91 16.29 -11.10
CA GLY A 155 41.16 15.72 -10.58
C GLY A 155 41.90 16.65 -9.61
N ALA A 156 41.35 17.81 -9.27
CA ALA A 156 41.96 18.76 -8.34
C ALA A 156 41.80 18.26 -6.89
N GLN A 157 42.82 17.60 -6.38
CA GLN A 157 42.91 17.12 -5.00
C GLN A 157 44.16 17.69 -4.32
N PRO A 158 44.16 17.86 -2.99
CA PRO A 158 45.36 18.25 -2.25
C PRO A 158 46.53 17.32 -2.57
N ALA A 159 47.76 17.85 -2.70
CA ALA A 159 48.93 17.04 -3.08
C ALA A 159 49.16 15.83 -2.14
N ALA A 160 48.87 15.98 -0.84
CA ALA A 160 48.94 14.89 0.13
C ALA A 160 47.86 13.81 -0.09
N LEU A 161 46.63 14.20 -0.46
CA LEU A 161 45.57 13.25 -0.82
C LEU A 161 45.89 12.55 -2.13
N ALA A 162 46.36 13.30 -3.14
CA ALA A 162 46.79 12.72 -4.42
C ALA A 162 47.92 11.70 -4.22
N SER A 163 48.90 11.99 -3.35
CA SER A 163 49.97 11.06 -2.99
C SER A 163 49.45 9.83 -2.22
N ALA A 164 48.50 10.00 -1.31
CA ALA A 164 47.84 8.90 -0.60
C ALA A 164 47.04 7.99 -1.55
N LEU A 165 46.29 8.57 -2.48
CA LEU A 165 45.52 7.86 -3.50
C LEU A 165 46.42 7.19 -4.53
N GLU A 166 47.54 7.81 -4.91
CA GLU A 166 48.55 7.20 -5.76
C GLU A 166 49.27 6.06 -5.03
N SER A 167 49.50 6.17 -3.72
CA SER A 167 50.04 5.08 -2.89
C SER A 167 49.06 3.90 -2.77
N ILE A 168 47.76 4.20 -2.63
CA ILE A 168 46.67 3.20 -2.71
C ILE A 168 46.67 2.52 -4.08
N ARG A 169 46.92 3.28 -5.16
CA ARG A 169 46.98 2.78 -6.55
C ARG A 169 48.27 2.00 -6.84
N SER A 170 49.39 2.37 -6.21
CA SER A 170 50.76 1.87 -6.41
C SER A 170 51.16 0.70 -5.48
N ARG A 171 50.25 0.32 -4.57
CA ARG A 171 50.14 -1.01 -3.92
C ARG A 171 50.68 -1.18 -2.50
N TYR A 172 51.45 -0.28 -1.87
CA TYR A 172 51.80 -0.43 -0.45
C TYR A 172 51.99 0.91 0.29
N PHE A 173 51.15 1.11 1.31
CA PHE A 173 51.19 2.07 2.42
C PHE A 173 51.38 3.56 2.11
N PRO A 174 50.37 4.42 2.37
CA PRO A 174 50.63 5.85 2.53
C PRO A 174 51.55 6.07 3.74
N ASP A 175 52.46 7.04 3.62
CA ASP A 175 53.24 7.57 4.73
C ASP A 175 52.32 8.19 5.81
N SER A 176 52.90 8.64 6.93
CA SER A 176 52.14 9.29 8.02
C SER A 176 51.28 10.44 7.51
N ASP A 177 51.77 11.16 6.50
CA ASP A 177 51.16 12.36 5.97
C ASP A 177 49.98 12.00 5.07
N GLY A 178 50.11 10.96 4.22
CA GLY A 178 49.03 10.42 3.42
C GLY A 178 47.92 9.77 4.24
N ARG A 179 48.26 9.10 5.35
CA ARG A 179 47.27 8.59 6.31
C ARG A 179 46.48 9.72 6.96
N THR A 180 47.17 10.78 7.34
CA THR A 180 46.56 11.97 7.95
C THR A 180 45.65 12.67 6.95
N ALA A 181 46.12 12.92 5.74
CA ALA A 181 45.34 13.52 4.66
C ALA A 181 44.08 12.69 4.32
N LEU A 182 44.19 11.36 4.30
CA LEU A 182 43.02 10.51 4.04
C LEU A 182 42.01 10.53 5.19
N ARG A 183 42.47 10.62 6.44
CA ARG A 183 41.59 10.78 7.61
C ARG A 183 40.87 12.12 7.59
N GLU A 184 41.56 13.19 7.21
CA GLU A 184 40.97 14.52 7.05
C GLU A 184 39.93 14.51 5.93
N PHE A 185 40.27 13.97 4.75
CA PHE A 185 39.32 13.78 3.66
C PHE A 185 38.07 13.01 4.11
N LEU A 186 38.23 11.86 4.78
CA LEU A 186 37.09 11.08 5.26
C LEU A 186 36.28 11.82 6.34
N ALA A 187 36.91 12.67 7.15
CA ALA A 187 36.20 13.48 8.14
C ALA A 187 35.29 14.50 7.44
N GLU A 188 35.81 15.24 6.46
CA GLU A 188 35.02 16.18 5.70
C GLU A 188 33.96 15.50 4.81
N GLU A 189 34.23 14.28 4.36
CA GLU A 189 33.27 13.48 3.58
C GLU A 189 32.12 12.99 4.46
N ILE A 190 32.39 12.61 5.71
CA ILE A 190 31.36 12.29 6.69
C ILE A 190 30.46 13.51 6.93
N GLU A 191 31.02 14.69 7.19
CA GLU A 191 30.23 15.91 7.42
C GLU A 191 29.36 16.28 6.21
N ALA A 192 29.91 16.15 4.99
CA ALA A 192 29.16 16.38 3.76
C ALA A 192 27.99 15.38 3.61
N LEU A 193 28.25 14.09 3.84
CA LEU A 193 27.22 13.05 3.76
C LEU A 193 26.17 13.18 4.87
N GLU A 194 26.52 13.64 6.06
CA GLU A 194 25.55 13.92 7.14
C GLU A 194 24.61 15.08 6.75
N THR A 195 25.17 16.13 6.14
CA THR A 195 24.40 17.26 5.63
C THR A 195 23.46 16.83 4.52
N GLU A 196 23.97 16.07 3.54
CA GLU A 196 23.17 15.55 2.42
C GLU A 196 22.07 14.60 2.92
N ARG A 197 22.40 13.69 3.85
CA ARG A 197 21.42 12.79 4.46
C ARG A 197 20.29 13.57 5.13
N ALA A 198 20.61 14.58 5.94
CA ALA A 198 19.61 15.40 6.62
C ALA A 198 18.76 16.22 5.64
N HIS A 199 19.28 16.57 4.46
CA HIS A 199 18.49 17.17 3.39
C HIS A 199 17.51 16.16 2.78
N LEU A 200 18.01 14.99 2.38
CA LEU A 200 17.21 13.93 1.77
C LEU A 200 16.13 13.38 2.71
N GLU A 201 16.44 13.23 4.00
CA GLU A 201 15.45 12.84 5.04
C GLU A 201 14.26 13.80 5.10
N ARG A 202 14.48 15.09 4.86
CA ARG A 202 13.43 16.11 4.94
C ARG A 202 12.66 16.26 3.63
N GLU A 203 13.37 16.31 2.51
CA GLU A 203 12.79 16.70 1.22
C GLU A 203 12.34 15.52 0.36
N VAL A 204 12.92 14.34 0.57
CA VAL A 204 12.70 13.16 -0.30
C VAL A 204 12.13 11.99 0.49
N ASP A 205 12.92 11.46 1.42
CA ASP A 205 12.60 10.24 2.15
C ASP A 205 11.48 10.48 3.19
N GLY A 206 11.38 11.70 3.74
CA GLY A 206 10.36 12.11 4.71
C GLY A 206 8.94 12.07 4.12
N PRO A 207 8.66 12.79 3.03
CA PRO A 207 7.38 12.71 2.32
C PRO A 207 7.03 11.27 1.90
N ASP A 208 8.00 10.54 1.34
CA ASP A 208 7.78 9.15 0.93
C ASP A 208 7.39 8.26 2.11
N ARG A 209 7.99 8.48 3.28
CA ARG A 209 7.66 7.78 4.53
C ARG A 209 6.24 8.12 5.01
N GLU A 210 5.85 9.39 4.96
CA GLU A 210 4.51 9.85 5.36
C GLU A 210 3.41 9.31 4.44
N GLU A 211 3.70 9.12 3.16
CA GLU A 211 2.78 8.56 2.18
C GLU A 211 2.67 7.02 2.24
N ALA A 212 3.59 6.33 2.91
CA ALA A 212 3.60 4.87 2.95
C ALA A 212 2.28 4.25 3.47
N PRO A 213 1.67 4.75 4.57
CA PRO A 213 0.35 4.30 5.01
C PRO A 213 -0.77 4.53 4.00
N LEU A 214 -0.72 5.63 3.23
CA LEU A 214 -1.74 5.94 2.22
C LEU A 214 -1.70 4.94 1.07
N ARG A 215 -0.50 4.55 0.62
CA ARG A 215 -0.32 3.51 -0.40
C ARG A 215 -0.80 2.13 0.08
N ALA A 216 -0.83 1.91 1.40
CA ALA A 216 -1.30 0.67 2.01
C ALA A 216 -2.84 0.60 2.21
N LEU A 217 -3.59 1.66 1.86
CA LEU A 217 -5.06 1.66 1.97
C LEU A 217 -5.75 0.76 0.94
N VAL A 218 -5.05 0.42 -0.15
CA VAL A 218 -5.58 -0.40 -1.23
C VAL A 218 -4.71 -1.64 -1.39
N ASP A 219 -5.30 -2.82 -1.15
CA ASP A 219 -4.62 -4.08 -1.42
C ASP A 219 -4.73 -4.43 -2.91
N VAL A 220 -3.62 -4.26 -3.64
CA VAL A 220 -3.51 -4.58 -5.07
C VAL A 220 -3.05 -6.03 -5.33
N SER A 221 -3.03 -6.89 -4.31
CA SER A 221 -2.55 -8.27 -4.45
C SER A 221 -3.50 -9.15 -5.28
N PRO A 222 -2.97 -10.21 -5.92
CA PRO A 222 -3.82 -11.22 -6.58
C PRO A 222 -4.80 -11.91 -5.63
N GLU A 223 -4.51 -11.94 -4.32
CA GLU A 223 -5.41 -12.46 -3.30
C GLU A 223 -6.59 -11.51 -3.08
N ALA A 224 -6.35 -10.20 -2.94
CA ALA A 224 -7.40 -9.20 -2.84
C ALA A 224 -8.33 -9.22 -4.07
N ALA A 225 -7.76 -9.34 -5.28
CA ALA A 225 -8.56 -9.48 -6.51
C ALA A 225 -9.43 -10.76 -6.53
N ARG A 226 -9.06 -11.82 -5.79
CA ARG A 226 -9.93 -13.00 -5.61
C ARG A 226 -11.03 -12.70 -4.60
N VAL A 227 -10.70 -12.08 -3.46
CA VAL A 227 -11.68 -11.70 -2.43
C VAL A 227 -12.75 -10.78 -3.01
N GLN A 228 -12.37 -9.76 -3.78
CA GLN A 228 -13.32 -8.85 -4.45
C GLN A 228 -14.25 -9.59 -5.43
N ARG A 229 -13.75 -10.61 -6.15
CA ARG A 229 -14.61 -11.44 -7.01
C ARG A 229 -15.62 -12.26 -6.21
N TYR A 230 -15.22 -12.81 -5.06
CA TYR A 230 -16.14 -13.49 -4.14
C TYR A 230 -17.16 -12.52 -3.54
N GLU A 231 -16.72 -11.34 -3.14
CA GLU A 231 -17.58 -10.28 -2.62
C GLU A 231 -18.64 -9.90 -3.66
N ALA A 232 -18.22 -9.60 -4.90
CA ALA A 232 -19.11 -9.24 -5.98
C ALA A 232 -20.08 -10.38 -6.33
N ALA A 233 -19.63 -11.65 -6.28
CA ALA A 233 -20.49 -12.80 -6.48
C ALA A 233 -21.54 -12.94 -5.36
N ALA A 234 -21.13 -12.76 -4.10
CA ALA A 234 -22.04 -12.80 -2.96
C ALA A 234 -23.06 -11.64 -3.02
N ALA A 235 -22.62 -10.43 -3.34
CA ALA A 235 -23.51 -9.29 -3.52
C ALA A 235 -24.53 -9.54 -4.65
N ARG A 236 -24.09 -10.01 -5.82
CA ARG A 236 -25.00 -10.38 -6.92
C ARG A 236 -26.00 -11.44 -6.50
N GLN A 237 -25.56 -12.51 -5.84
CA GLN A 237 -26.46 -13.57 -5.36
C GLN A 237 -27.51 -13.03 -4.37
N MET A 238 -27.09 -12.15 -3.45
CA MET A 238 -28.00 -11.51 -2.48
C MET A 238 -29.08 -10.68 -3.19
N TYR A 239 -28.67 -9.77 -4.08
CA TYR A 239 -29.62 -8.91 -4.80
C TYR A 239 -30.51 -9.70 -5.76
N GLN A 240 -29.99 -10.75 -6.40
CA GLN A 240 -30.79 -11.64 -7.25
C GLN A 240 -31.88 -12.35 -6.44
N ALA A 241 -31.54 -12.92 -5.29
CA ALA A 241 -32.51 -13.62 -4.44
C ALA A 241 -33.61 -12.68 -3.93
N LEU A 242 -33.24 -11.46 -3.49
CA LEU A 242 -34.21 -10.43 -3.09
C LEU A 242 -35.07 -9.94 -4.26
N GLY A 243 -34.48 -9.76 -5.45
CA GLY A 243 -35.22 -9.36 -6.65
C GLY A 243 -36.22 -10.42 -7.11
N LEU A 244 -35.84 -11.70 -7.06
CA LEU A 244 -36.76 -12.81 -7.35
C LEU A 244 -37.90 -12.90 -6.33
N LEU A 245 -37.60 -12.65 -5.05
CA LEU A 245 -38.63 -12.60 -4.00
C LEU A 245 -39.63 -11.47 -4.26
N ALA A 246 -39.15 -10.27 -4.58
CA ALA A 246 -40.00 -9.13 -4.89
C ALA A 246 -40.89 -9.39 -6.11
N ARG A 247 -40.31 -9.97 -7.18
CA ARG A 247 -41.06 -10.34 -8.37
C ARG A 247 -42.16 -11.36 -8.07
N ARG A 248 -41.88 -12.39 -7.26
CA ARG A 248 -42.88 -13.39 -6.88
C ARG A 248 -44.04 -12.80 -6.11
N ARG A 249 -43.78 -11.85 -5.21
CA ARG A 249 -44.84 -11.14 -4.48
C ARG A 249 -45.76 -10.36 -5.40
N ALA A 250 -45.19 -9.67 -6.39
CA ALA A 250 -45.98 -8.95 -7.39
C ALA A 250 -46.83 -9.89 -8.26
N GLU A 251 -46.36 -11.12 -8.52
CA GLU A 251 -47.14 -12.14 -9.25
C GLU A 251 -48.24 -12.78 -8.37
N GLU A 252 -48.11 -12.74 -7.05
CA GLU A 252 -49.07 -13.29 -6.08
C GLU A 252 -50.13 -12.29 -5.62
N GLU A 253 -49.88 -10.97 -5.74
CA GLU A 253 -50.91 -9.94 -5.58
C GLU A 253 -51.88 -10.01 -6.78
N PRO A 254 -53.16 -10.35 -6.56
CA PRO A 254 -54.13 -10.38 -7.66
C PRO A 254 -54.33 -8.95 -8.21
N GLU A 255 -54.33 -8.83 -9.53
CA GLU A 255 -54.77 -7.63 -10.24
C GLU A 255 -56.17 -7.26 -9.71
N ALA A 256 -56.30 -6.08 -9.10
CA ALA A 256 -57.56 -5.63 -8.51
C ALA A 256 -58.66 -5.72 -9.58
N PRO A 257 -59.82 -6.32 -9.30
CA PRO A 257 -60.86 -6.44 -10.32
C PRO A 257 -61.22 -5.04 -10.81
N ASP A 258 -61.14 -4.85 -12.13
CA ASP A 258 -61.70 -3.69 -12.82
C ASP A 258 -63.08 -3.45 -12.24
N ARG A 259 -63.28 -2.27 -11.63
CA ARG A 259 -64.60 -1.82 -11.24
C ARG A 259 -65.37 -1.62 -12.54
N GLU A 260 -66.06 -2.67 -12.98
CA GLU A 260 -67.16 -2.54 -13.93
C GLU A 260 -68.13 -1.52 -13.31
N GLU A 261 -68.17 -0.35 -13.94
CA GLU A 261 -69.19 0.67 -13.74
C GLU A 261 -70.53 0.05 -14.11
N ASP A 262 -71.27 -0.43 -13.11
CA ASP A 262 -72.70 -0.59 -13.24
C ASP A 262 -73.37 -0.23 -11.91
N ASP A 263 -73.75 1.05 -11.81
CA ASP A 263 -75.05 1.40 -11.26
C ASP A 263 -75.46 2.80 -11.74
N ALA A 264 -76.00 2.83 -12.95
CA ALA A 264 -76.96 3.84 -13.34
C ALA A 264 -78.31 3.49 -12.70
N ALA A 265 -78.71 4.19 -11.63
CA ALA A 265 -80.07 4.73 -11.42
C ALA A 265 -80.33 5.11 -9.95
N ALA A 266 -80.12 6.39 -9.61
CA ALA A 266 -80.99 7.08 -8.65
C ALA A 266 -81.42 8.41 -9.27
N VAL A 267 -82.70 8.44 -9.60
CA VAL A 267 -83.45 9.44 -10.36
C VAL A 267 -83.66 10.73 -9.55
N GLU A 268 -83.59 11.84 -10.30
CA GLU A 268 -84.16 13.19 -10.12
C GLU A 268 -84.76 13.62 -8.76
N ALA A 269 -84.36 14.80 -8.30
CA ALA A 269 -85.31 15.89 -8.02
C ALA A 269 -84.61 17.24 -7.76
N GLY A 270 -84.87 18.22 -8.63
CA GLY A 270 -85.25 19.56 -8.19
C GLY A 270 -84.17 20.59 -7.85
N GLY A 271 -84.05 21.60 -8.71
CA GLY A 271 -84.37 22.95 -8.23
C GLY A 271 -83.25 23.94 -7.93
N ARG A 272 -82.91 24.68 -8.99
CA ARG A 272 -82.66 26.14 -9.08
C ARG A 272 -81.26 26.74 -8.82
N PRO A 273 -80.90 27.76 -9.64
CA PRO A 273 -79.62 28.45 -9.60
C PRO A 273 -79.66 29.66 -8.66
N ILE A 274 -78.52 30.02 -8.07
CA ILE A 274 -78.32 31.33 -7.44
C ILE A 274 -76.96 31.90 -7.86
N GLU A 275 -77.09 32.89 -8.74
CA GLU A 275 -76.38 34.17 -8.89
C GLU A 275 -74.94 34.39 -8.39
N ALA A 276 -74.25 35.14 -9.25
CA ALA A 276 -72.94 35.71 -9.12
C ALA A 276 -72.84 36.84 -8.07
N THR A 277 -71.66 37.01 -7.50
CA THR A 277 -71.02 38.31 -7.15
C THR A 277 -69.57 38.01 -6.76
N ALA A 278 -68.58 38.31 -7.61
CA ALA A 278 -67.87 39.59 -7.73
C ALA A 278 -67.02 39.94 -6.49
N GLY A 279 -65.69 40.02 -6.66
CA GLY A 279 -64.76 40.54 -5.66
C GLY A 279 -63.30 40.22 -5.97
N ALA A 280 -62.71 40.98 -6.89
CA ALA A 280 -61.29 40.95 -7.25
C ALA A 280 -60.45 41.83 -6.28
N PRO A 281 -59.15 42.09 -6.53
CA PRO A 281 -58.03 41.73 -5.67
C PRO A 281 -57.46 42.91 -4.87
N GLY A 282 -56.60 42.61 -3.89
CA GLY A 282 -55.69 43.54 -3.22
C GLY A 282 -54.38 42.83 -2.90
#